data_AF-A0A5E7EDF5-F1
#
_entry.id   AF-A0A5E7EDF5-F1
#
_cell.length_a   1.000
_cell.length_b   1.000
_cell.length_c   1.000
_cell.angle_alpha   90.00
_cell.angle_beta   90.00
_cell.angle_gamma   90.00
#
_symmetry.space_group_name_H-M   'P 1'
#
loop_
_entity.id
_entity.type
_entity.pdbx_description
1 polymer ?
#
loop_
_entity_poly.entity_id
_entity_poly.type
_entity_poly.pdbx_seq_one_letter_code
_entity_poly.pdbx_strand_id
1 'polypeptide(L)'
;MTRDGSLVGATPHAAASPGPARWLAPTVQSIALMLVLGGMAFGGWSLYLCLPLAVLTIWLPRLRSRPVIDPTVADSSSAIAELTRDLSYTTSHNALSAAGVAYSVKQLAARVQSQLDAAARIVSSAEVMIGTEQVTSQLSRQALSAASEAHQSSIEGRTVLADSIERMHKLSQRANDSRQLMEALSLRSEEIQRVTLVIQSIASQTNLLALNAAIEAARAGEHGRGFAVVADEVRGLAGRTATATEEVGVMVADIQQRTAQVVEQIRQLSSDLNTGVEQVEHTGQSLQTIARLAAGVESQVSDIAKGADTNREQLDSLFHAVEQMRSDLAVSDQQTRSLAEAAVQMEGQAESISERLAAVGLDDYHQRIYDLALEGVGQIAAQFEADIDQGRVSLEDLFDRNYQAIPKTTPAKFQTRFDRYADQVLPAIQEPLLARHEGLVFAIACTQQGYVPTHNKIFSQALTGDVQVDTLHNRTKRKFADRTGIRCGSHQQPVLLQTYTRDTGELMHDLSVPIMLKGRHWGGLRLGYKPENTPRH
;
A
#
# COMPACT_ATOMS: atom_id res chain seq x y z
N MET A 1 14.97 -82.83 18.59
CA MET A 1 16.36 -83.14 18.19
C MET A 1 16.82 -82.01 17.30
N THR A 2 17.84 -81.20 17.55
CA THR A 2 18.86 -81.00 18.61
C THR A 2 19.79 -79.95 17.98
N ARG A 3 20.38 -78.96 18.67
CA ARG A 3 20.95 -78.94 20.01
C ARG A 3 21.07 -77.46 20.39
N ASP A 4 20.54 -77.08 21.55
CA ASP A 4 20.62 -75.72 22.08
C ASP A 4 22.06 -75.20 22.08
N GLY A 5 22.24 -74.01 21.51
CA GLY A 5 23.48 -73.24 21.50
C GLY A 5 23.33 -71.97 22.34
N SER A 6 22.83 -72.11 23.56
CA SER A 6 22.90 -71.08 24.59
C SER A 6 24.36 -70.94 25.03
N LEU A 7 24.97 -69.78 24.76
CA LEU A 7 26.30 -69.48 25.26
C LEU A 7 26.24 -68.82 26.64
N VAL A 8 26.57 -69.67 27.61
CA VAL A 8 27.47 -69.43 28.76
C VAL A 8 27.05 -68.38 29.78
N GLY A 9 26.43 -68.90 30.85
CA GLY A 9 27.14 -69.00 32.13
C GLY A 9 27.42 -67.69 32.85
N ALA A 10 26.43 -67.26 33.64
CA ALA A 10 26.62 -66.33 34.74
C ALA A 10 27.77 -66.79 35.66
N THR A 11 28.85 -66.02 35.70
CA THR A 11 29.82 -66.07 36.81
C THR A 11 29.25 -65.27 37.98
N PRO A 12 29.21 -65.83 39.20
CA PRO A 12 28.66 -65.13 40.36
C PRO A 12 29.64 -64.04 40.81
N HIS A 13 29.23 -62.77 40.73
CA HIS A 13 29.96 -61.72 41.43
C HIS A 13 29.69 -61.86 42.93
N ALA A 14 30.79 -62.15 43.63
CA ALA A 14 31.04 -62.19 45.07
C ALA A 14 29.91 -61.67 45.99
N ALA A 15 29.49 -62.56 46.88
CA ALA A 15 28.80 -62.24 48.10
C ALA A 15 29.53 -61.09 48.84
N ALA A 16 28.85 -59.96 48.99
CA ALA A 16 29.24 -58.95 49.96
C ALA A 16 29.23 -59.62 51.36
N SER A 17 30.40 -59.72 51.97
CA SER A 17 30.58 -60.10 53.36
C SER A 17 29.70 -59.24 54.28
N PRO A 18 29.04 -59.80 55.31
CA PRO A 18 28.30 -59.00 56.27
C PRO A 18 29.30 -58.09 57.02
N GLY A 19 29.15 -56.78 56.85
CA GLY A 19 29.90 -55.79 57.61
C GLY A 19 29.67 -55.97 59.13
N PRO A 20 30.62 -55.55 59.97
CA PRO A 20 30.57 -55.78 61.41
C PRO A 20 29.28 -55.20 62.03
N ALA A 21 28.72 -55.93 63.00
CA ALA A 21 27.40 -55.71 63.57
C ALA A 21 27.16 -54.26 64.00
N ARG A 22 26.23 -53.57 63.29
CA ARG A 22 25.74 -52.21 63.57
C ARG A 22 25.09 -52.02 64.96
N TRP A 23 24.98 -53.09 65.76
CA TRP A 23 24.36 -53.10 67.09
C TRP A 23 25.36 -52.98 68.26
N LEU A 24 26.69 -53.07 68.01
CA LEU A 24 27.70 -53.02 69.08
C LEU A 24 27.94 -51.62 69.65
N ALA A 25 27.82 -50.57 68.84
CA ALA A 25 27.99 -49.19 69.30
C ALA A 25 26.89 -48.72 70.27
N PRO A 26 25.58 -48.92 70.00
CA PRO A 26 24.53 -48.49 70.93
C PRO A 26 24.50 -49.33 72.22
N THR A 27 24.90 -50.60 72.20
CA THR A 27 24.97 -51.45 73.40
C THR A 27 26.08 -51.01 74.35
N VAL A 28 27.26 -50.68 73.84
CA VAL A 28 28.37 -50.13 74.65
C VAL A 28 28.02 -48.76 75.24
N GLN A 29 27.32 -47.90 74.48
CA GLN A 29 26.84 -46.62 75.00
C GLN A 29 25.81 -46.79 76.12
N SER A 30 24.91 -47.76 75.98
CA SER A 30 23.86 -48.04 76.98
C SER A 30 24.47 -48.55 78.29
N ILE A 31 25.49 -49.41 78.23
CA ILE A 31 26.23 -49.89 79.40
C ILE A 31 27.02 -48.75 80.07
N ALA A 32 27.69 -47.91 79.29
CA ALA A 32 28.43 -46.76 79.84
C ALA A 32 27.51 -45.74 80.51
N LEU A 33 26.31 -45.49 79.95
CA LEU A 33 25.32 -44.60 80.54
C LEU A 33 24.73 -45.20 81.84
N MET A 34 24.46 -46.51 81.87
CA MET A 34 24.01 -47.20 83.08
C MET A 34 25.06 -47.14 84.20
N LEU A 35 26.35 -47.25 83.91
CA LEU A 35 27.40 -47.13 84.91
C LEU A 35 27.52 -45.71 85.49
N VAL A 36 27.37 -44.68 84.65
CA VAL A 36 27.38 -43.27 85.09
C VAL A 36 26.14 -42.96 85.95
N LEU A 37 24.96 -43.46 85.56
CA LEU A 37 23.72 -43.31 86.32
C LEU A 37 23.74 -44.15 87.62
N GLY A 38 24.35 -45.34 87.59
CA GLY A 38 24.56 -46.18 88.77
C GLY A 38 25.52 -45.56 89.78
N GLY A 39 26.59 -44.93 89.32
CA GLY A 39 27.51 -44.15 90.16
C GLY A 39 26.84 -42.95 90.84
N MET A 40 25.87 -42.32 90.16
CA MET A 40 25.04 -41.25 90.71
C MET A 40 24.02 -41.76 91.75
N ALA A 41 23.37 -42.90 91.50
CA ALA A 41 22.31 -43.42 92.36
C ALA A 41 22.82 -44.15 93.61
N PHE A 42 23.98 -44.82 93.54
CA PHE A 42 24.49 -45.69 94.62
C PHE A 42 25.94 -45.38 95.05
N GLY A 43 26.70 -44.62 94.27
CA GLY A 43 28.13 -44.36 94.50
C GLY A 43 28.48 -42.98 95.07
N GLY A 44 27.48 -42.12 95.34
CA GLY A 44 27.70 -40.77 95.87
C GLY A 44 28.34 -39.77 94.90
N TRP A 45 28.31 -40.04 93.59
CA TRP A 45 28.88 -39.13 92.59
C TRP A 45 28.02 -37.87 92.42
N SER A 46 28.67 -36.70 92.42
CA SER A 46 27.99 -35.40 92.25
C SER A 46 27.40 -35.25 90.84
N LEU A 47 26.23 -34.61 90.75
CA LEU A 47 25.55 -34.27 89.49
C LEU A 47 26.49 -33.55 88.50
N TYR A 48 27.37 -32.68 89.00
CA TYR A 48 28.32 -31.92 88.20
C TYR A 48 29.40 -32.77 87.52
N LEU A 49 29.66 -33.99 88.01
CA LEU A 49 30.60 -34.94 87.42
C LEU A 49 29.92 -35.87 86.40
N CYS A 50 28.70 -36.33 86.71
CA CYS A 50 27.99 -37.31 85.88
C CYS A 50 27.39 -36.69 84.59
N LEU A 51 26.91 -35.45 84.66
CA LEU A 51 26.28 -34.77 83.54
C LEU A 51 27.22 -34.57 82.32
N PRO A 52 28.46 -34.06 82.48
CA PRO A 52 29.38 -33.95 81.35
C PRO A 52 29.83 -35.32 80.81
N LEU A 53 30.01 -36.34 81.67
CA LEU A 53 30.35 -37.70 81.25
C LEU A 53 29.25 -38.36 80.41
N ALA A 54 27.98 -38.17 80.77
CA ALA A 54 26.83 -38.67 80.01
C ALA A 54 26.68 -37.94 78.65
N VAL A 55 26.93 -36.63 78.61
CA VAL A 55 26.95 -35.88 77.34
C VAL A 55 28.11 -36.35 76.45
N LEU A 56 29.28 -36.61 77.03
CA LEU A 56 30.46 -37.08 76.29
C LEU A 56 30.22 -38.46 75.67
N THR A 57 29.63 -39.42 76.39
CA THR A 57 29.36 -40.78 75.87
C THR A 57 28.35 -40.80 74.73
N ILE A 58 27.37 -39.88 74.73
CA ILE A 58 26.38 -39.73 73.66
C ILE A 58 27.00 -39.08 72.42
N TRP A 59 27.88 -38.09 72.58
CA TRP A 59 28.40 -37.28 71.48
C TRP A 59 29.76 -37.77 70.90
N LEU A 60 30.58 -38.51 71.64
CA LEU A 60 31.91 -39.00 71.20
C LEU A 60 31.90 -39.72 69.84
N PRO A 61 30.98 -40.67 69.57
CA PRO A 61 30.98 -41.38 68.29
C PRO A 61 30.44 -40.53 67.13
N ARG A 62 29.75 -39.41 67.40
CA ARG A 62 29.33 -38.45 66.37
C ARG A 62 30.45 -37.50 65.94
N LEU A 63 31.44 -37.27 66.81
CA LEU A 63 32.60 -36.41 66.52
C LEU A 63 33.73 -37.11 65.72
N ARG A 64 33.67 -38.44 65.54
CA ARG A 64 34.75 -39.24 64.92
C ARG A 64 34.48 -39.72 63.49
N SER A 65 33.40 -39.29 62.86
CA SER A 65 33.12 -39.56 61.45
C SER A 65 33.48 -38.35 60.59
N ARG A 66 34.78 -38.11 60.39
CA ARG A 66 35.24 -37.47 59.15
C ARG A 66 35.56 -38.59 58.16
N PRO A 67 34.86 -38.71 57.03
CA PRO A 67 35.36 -39.58 55.97
C PRO A 67 36.71 -39.04 55.51
N VAL A 68 37.70 -39.92 55.46
CA VAL A 68 38.93 -39.69 54.71
C VAL A 68 38.49 -39.63 53.24
N ILE A 69 38.54 -38.43 52.66
CA ILE A 69 38.43 -38.26 51.22
C ILE A 69 39.78 -38.64 50.66
N ASP A 70 39.89 -39.84 50.09
CA ASP A 70 40.95 -40.12 49.13
C ASP A 70 40.81 -39.12 47.98
N PRO A 71 41.88 -38.41 47.55
CA PRO A 71 41.80 -37.53 46.41
C PRO A 71 41.69 -38.39 45.15
N THR A 72 40.47 -38.72 44.75
CA THR A 72 40.22 -39.20 43.40
C THR A 72 40.49 -38.03 42.47
N VAL A 73 41.47 -38.21 41.59
CA VAL A 73 41.80 -37.33 40.45
C VAL A 73 40.65 -37.34 39.40
N ALA A 74 39.43 -37.70 39.79
CA ALA A 74 38.29 -37.94 38.92
C ALA A 74 37.27 -36.78 38.86
N ASP A 75 37.39 -35.72 39.68
CA ASP A 75 36.35 -34.67 39.80
C ASP A 75 36.72 -33.31 39.15
N SER A 76 37.97 -33.12 38.74
CA SER A 76 38.35 -31.90 37.97
C SER A 76 37.99 -32.02 36.49
N SER A 77 37.97 -33.24 35.94
CA SER A 77 37.63 -33.50 34.54
C SER A 77 36.13 -33.34 34.26
N SER A 78 35.26 -33.64 35.24
CA SER A 78 33.81 -33.49 35.15
C SER A 78 33.39 -32.02 35.16
N ALA A 79 33.96 -31.22 36.07
CA ALA A 79 33.67 -29.79 36.18
C ALA A 79 34.15 -28.98 34.95
N ILE A 80 35.32 -29.34 34.39
CA ILE A 80 35.80 -28.73 33.14
C ILE A 80 34.90 -29.12 31.97
N ALA A 81 34.44 -30.36 31.89
CA ALA A 81 33.51 -30.80 30.86
C ALA A 81 32.15 -30.08 30.94
N GLU A 82 31.61 -29.87 32.14
CA GLU A 82 30.35 -29.14 32.36
C GLU A 82 30.46 -27.66 31.96
N LEU A 83 31.53 -26.98 32.37
CA LEU A 83 31.78 -25.58 31.97
C LEU A 83 31.98 -25.43 30.46
N THR A 84 32.70 -26.37 29.85
CA THR A 84 32.94 -26.41 28.41
C THR A 84 31.65 -26.61 27.64
N ARG A 85 30.75 -27.47 28.16
CA ARG A 85 29.41 -27.68 27.61
C ARG A 85 28.55 -26.42 27.71
N ASP A 86 28.52 -25.76 28.86
CA ASP A 86 27.74 -24.53 29.06
C ASP A 86 28.25 -23.37 28.19
N LEU A 87 29.56 -23.22 28.08
CA LEU A 87 30.18 -22.20 27.24
C LEU A 87 29.95 -22.49 25.75
N SER A 88 30.01 -23.76 25.34
CA SER A 88 29.69 -24.19 23.97
C SER A 88 28.24 -23.89 23.60
N TYR A 89 27.31 -24.27 24.47
CA TYR A 89 25.88 -23.96 24.30
C TYR A 89 25.63 -22.45 24.21
N THR A 90 26.18 -21.67 25.14
CA THR A 90 26.00 -20.20 25.18
C THR A 90 26.63 -19.53 23.96
N THR A 91 27.79 -20.00 23.50
CA THR A 91 28.47 -19.49 22.31
C THR A 91 27.66 -19.78 21.05
N SER A 92 27.17 -21.00 20.89
CA SER A 92 26.27 -21.39 19.82
C SER A 92 24.99 -20.55 19.82
N HIS A 93 24.37 -20.33 20.99
CA HIS A 93 23.19 -19.48 21.13
C HIS A 93 23.45 -18.00 20.77
N ASN A 94 24.59 -17.46 21.18
CA ASN A 94 24.99 -16.08 20.84
C ASN A 94 25.25 -15.94 19.34
N ALA A 95 25.90 -16.92 18.71
CA ALA A 95 26.13 -16.93 17.28
C ALA A 95 24.81 -17.01 16.48
N LEU A 96 23.86 -17.84 16.94
CA LEU A 96 22.51 -17.94 16.36
C LEU A 96 21.77 -16.60 16.46
N SER A 97 21.83 -15.97 17.64
CA SER A 97 21.20 -14.68 17.90
C SER A 97 21.81 -13.58 17.01
N ALA A 98 23.14 -13.55 16.90
CA ALA A 98 23.86 -12.59 16.06
C ALA A 98 23.48 -12.71 14.57
N ALA A 99 23.41 -13.94 14.05
CA ALA A 99 23.01 -14.20 12.67
C ALA A 99 21.56 -13.77 12.39
N GLY A 100 20.64 -14.04 13.34
CA GLY A 100 19.25 -13.57 13.28
C GLY A 100 19.12 -12.05 13.28
N VAL A 101 19.94 -11.36 14.09
CA VAL A 101 20.03 -9.89 14.10
C VAL A 101 20.56 -9.37 12.77
N ALA A 102 21.65 -9.94 12.23
CA ALA A 102 22.22 -9.52 10.94
C ALA A 102 21.22 -9.64 9.79
N TYR A 103 20.44 -10.72 9.77
CA TYR A 103 19.36 -10.89 8.80
C TYR A 103 18.27 -9.83 8.96
N SER A 104 17.85 -9.56 10.19
CA SER A 104 16.81 -8.56 10.51
C SER A 104 17.27 -7.14 10.14
N VAL A 105 18.53 -6.81 10.38
CA VAL A 105 19.18 -5.55 9.97
C VAL A 105 19.12 -5.36 8.45
N LYS A 106 19.42 -6.39 7.66
CA LYS A 106 19.34 -6.32 6.20
C LYS A 106 17.93 -6.03 5.71
N GLN A 107 16.93 -6.65 6.34
CA GLN A 107 15.52 -6.36 6.04
C GLN A 107 15.13 -4.94 6.45
N LEU A 108 15.59 -4.47 7.60
CA LEU A 108 15.32 -3.12 8.08
C LEU A 108 15.93 -2.05 7.16
N ALA A 109 17.18 -2.23 6.72
CA ALA A 109 17.84 -1.33 5.77
C ALA A 109 17.05 -1.19 4.46
N ALA A 110 16.57 -2.32 3.91
CA ALA A 110 15.74 -2.31 2.71
C ALA A 110 14.41 -1.58 2.92
N ARG A 111 13.79 -1.72 4.11
CA ARG A 111 12.56 -1.00 4.47
C ARG A 111 12.78 0.50 4.63
N VAL A 112 13.87 0.92 5.28
CA VAL A 112 14.25 2.33 5.43
C VAL A 112 14.43 2.99 4.05
N GLN A 113 15.12 2.32 3.12
CA GLN A 113 15.27 2.83 1.76
C GLN A 113 13.93 3.00 1.04
N SER A 114 13.05 1.99 1.14
CA SER A 114 11.70 2.04 0.53
C SER A 114 10.85 3.19 1.13
N GLN A 115 10.98 3.44 2.43
CA GLN A 115 10.31 4.57 3.09
C GLN A 115 10.85 5.93 2.65
N LEU A 116 12.17 6.07 2.42
CA LEU A 116 12.75 7.28 1.85
C LEU A 116 12.22 7.56 0.43
N ASP A 117 12.14 6.53 -0.41
CA ASP A 117 11.59 6.67 -1.76
C ASP A 117 10.09 7.04 -1.71
N ALA A 118 9.34 6.49 -0.75
CA ALA A 118 7.95 6.86 -0.52
C ALA A 118 7.80 8.32 -0.08
N ALA A 119 8.64 8.78 0.85
CA ALA A 119 8.66 10.18 1.29
C ALA A 119 8.96 11.13 0.12
N ALA A 120 9.92 10.81 -0.75
CA ALA A 120 10.21 11.61 -1.94
C ALA A 120 9.03 11.69 -2.91
N ARG A 121 8.29 10.59 -3.11
CA ARG A 121 7.06 10.60 -3.92
C ARG A 121 5.96 11.47 -3.31
N ILE A 122 5.84 11.48 -1.98
CA ILE A 122 4.87 12.33 -1.26
C ILE A 122 5.20 13.81 -1.51
N VAL A 123 6.48 14.21 -1.39
CA VAL A 123 6.92 15.59 -1.69
C VAL A 123 6.58 15.98 -3.13
N SER A 124 6.93 15.14 -4.11
CA SER A 124 6.64 15.42 -5.52
C SER A 124 5.13 15.55 -5.78
N SER A 125 4.31 14.73 -5.13
CA SER A 125 2.85 14.82 -5.23
C SER A 125 2.32 16.12 -4.61
N ALA A 126 2.91 16.56 -3.49
CA ALA A 126 2.57 17.81 -2.84
C ALA A 126 2.91 19.04 -3.73
N GLU A 127 4.05 19.03 -4.43
CA GLU A 127 4.42 20.08 -5.38
C GLU A 127 3.41 20.21 -6.55
N VAL A 128 2.97 19.08 -7.10
CA VAL A 128 1.92 19.06 -8.13
C VAL A 128 0.60 19.63 -7.59
N MET A 129 0.27 19.33 -6.33
CA MET A 129 -0.93 19.85 -5.68
C MET A 129 -0.85 21.37 -5.47
N ILE A 130 0.31 21.92 -5.10
CA ILE A 130 0.53 23.38 -5.05
C ILE A 130 0.26 24.03 -6.41
N GLY A 131 0.80 23.45 -7.49
CA GLY A 131 0.55 23.96 -8.85
C GLY A 131 -0.93 23.89 -9.23
N THR A 132 -1.60 22.81 -8.85
CA THR A 132 -3.05 22.63 -9.07
C THR A 132 -3.85 23.70 -8.33
N GLU A 133 -3.53 23.99 -7.07
CA GLU A 133 -4.19 25.05 -6.29
C GLU A 133 -4.04 26.44 -6.89
N GLN A 134 -2.87 26.75 -7.47
CA GLN A 134 -2.65 28.03 -8.18
C GLN A 134 -3.57 28.15 -9.40
N VAL A 135 -3.67 27.08 -10.19
CA VAL A 135 -4.55 27.03 -11.36
C VAL A 135 -6.02 27.13 -10.94
N THR A 136 -6.43 26.40 -9.91
CA THR A 136 -7.79 26.47 -9.35
C THR A 136 -8.11 27.90 -8.91
N SER A 137 -7.22 28.56 -8.18
CA SER A 137 -7.42 29.96 -7.75
C SER A 137 -7.60 30.92 -8.94
N GLN A 138 -6.81 30.76 -10.00
CA GLN A 138 -6.95 31.57 -11.21
C GLN A 138 -8.30 31.33 -11.91
N LEU A 139 -8.68 30.07 -12.12
CA LEU A 139 -9.94 29.71 -12.76
C LEU A 139 -11.15 30.17 -11.95
N SER A 140 -11.09 30.05 -10.62
CA SER A 140 -12.10 30.57 -9.70
C SER A 140 -12.29 32.08 -9.85
N ARG A 141 -11.21 32.87 -9.93
CA ARG A 141 -11.31 34.33 -10.16
C ARG A 141 -11.93 34.66 -11.51
N GLN A 142 -11.58 33.92 -12.55
CA GLN A 142 -12.18 34.09 -13.88
C GLN A 142 -13.67 33.77 -13.87
N ALA A 143 -14.06 32.66 -13.24
CA ALA A 143 -15.46 32.27 -13.07
C ALA A 143 -16.26 33.31 -12.28
N LEU A 144 -15.69 33.86 -11.20
CA LEU A 144 -16.31 34.93 -10.41
C LEU A 144 -16.54 36.19 -11.24
N SER A 145 -15.53 36.61 -12.01
CA SER A 145 -15.65 37.78 -12.90
C SER A 145 -16.76 37.58 -13.94
N ALA A 146 -16.79 36.41 -14.59
CA ALA A 146 -17.80 36.10 -15.60
C ALA A 146 -19.21 36.00 -15.00
N ALA A 147 -19.35 35.41 -13.81
CA ALA A 147 -20.62 35.35 -13.09
C ALA A 147 -21.11 36.76 -12.73
N SER A 148 -20.23 37.60 -12.19
CA SER A 148 -20.57 38.98 -11.83
C SER A 148 -21.01 39.80 -13.05
N GLU A 149 -20.31 39.66 -14.18
CA GLU A 149 -20.69 40.31 -15.44
C GLU A 149 -22.05 39.82 -15.97
N ALA A 150 -22.31 38.51 -15.92
CA ALA A 150 -23.59 37.93 -16.32
C ALA A 150 -24.74 38.38 -15.40
N HIS A 151 -24.49 38.47 -14.09
CA HIS A 151 -25.44 38.96 -13.10
C HIS A 151 -25.80 40.43 -13.38
N GLN A 152 -24.79 41.29 -13.56
CA GLN A 152 -24.97 42.71 -13.86
C GLN A 152 -25.70 42.92 -15.19
N SER A 153 -25.27 42.23 -16.25
CA SER A 153 -25.91 42.30 -17.58
C SER A 153 -27.37 41.85 -17.54
N SER A 154 -27.69 40.85 -16.70
CA SER A 154 -29.07 40.40 -16.51
C SER A 154 -29.93 41.43 -15.78
N ILE A 155 -29.37 42.15 -14.81
CA ILE A 155 -30.07 43.26 -14.12
C ILE A 155 -30.34 44.39 -15.11
N GLU A 156 -29.32 44.83 -15.84
CA GLU A 156 -29.46 45.90 -16.85
C GLU A 156 -30.47 45.53 -17.94
N GLY A 157 -30.38 44.30 -18.46
CA GLY A 157 -31.33 43.78 -19.44
C GLY A 157 -32.76 43.78 -18.92
N ARG A 158 -32.99 43.44 -17.64
CA ARG A 158 -34.32 43.50 -17.03
C ARG A 158 -34.85 44.94 -16.93
N THR A 159 -34.00 45.92 -16.63
CA THR A 159 -34.42 47.33 -16.64
C THR A 159 -34.85 47.76 -18.04
N VAL A 160 -34.11 47.39 -19.09
CA VAL A 160 -34.48 47.69 -20.48
C VAL A 160 -35.79 47.01 -20.89
N LEU A 161 -36.03 45.77 -20.45
CA LEU A 161 -37.30 45.08 -20.73
C LEU A 161 -38.48 45.74 -19.99
N ALA A 162 -38.29 46.19 -18.74
CA ALA A 162 -39.33 46.91 -18.00
C ALA A 162 -39.76 48.21 -18.73
N ASP A 163 -38.79 48.99 -19.21
CA ASP A 163 -39.05 50.18 -20.02
C ASP A 163 -39.77 49.83 -21.34
N SER A 164 -39.44 48.67 -21.92
CA SER A 164 -40.07 48.20 -23.16
C SER A 164 -41.54 47.81 -22.94
N ILE A 165 -41.86 47.14 -21.82
CA ILE A 165 -43.24 46.81 -21.42
C ILE A 165 -44.05 48.10 -21.22
N GLU A 166 -43.50 49.10 -20.53
CA GLU A 166 -44.17 50.39 -20.33
C GLU A 166 -44.47 51.08 -21.67
N ARG A 167 -43.52 51.06 -22.60
CA ARG A 167 -43.71 51.61 -23.95
C ARG A 167 -44.79 50.85 -24.72
N MET A 168 -44.84 49.53 -24.63
CA MET A 168 -45.89 48.73 -25.27
C MET A 168 -47.28 49.03 -24.70
N HIS A 169 -47.41 49.20 -23.38
CA HIS A 169 -48.67 49.64 -22.78
C HIS A 169 -49.11 51.02 -23.29
N LYS A 170 -48.17 51.98 -23.40
CA LYS A 170 -48.46 53.30 -23.98
C LYS A 170 -48.89 53.20 -25.45
N LEU A 171 -48.27 52.32 -26.24
CA LEU A 171 -48.70 52.07 -27.63
C LEU A 171 -50.10 51.45 -27.70
N SER A 172 -50.39 50.47 -26.84
CA SER A 172 -51.71 49.82 -26.76
C SER A 172 -52.81 50.83 -26.43
N GLN A 173 -52.55 51.74 -25.48
CA GLN A 173 -53.47 52.83 -25.16
C GLN A 173 -53.69 53.76 -26.36
N ARG A 174 -52.63 54.19 -27.05
CA ARG A 174 -52.74 55.03 -28.26
C ARG A 174 -53.49 54.34 -29.40
N ALA A 175 -53.33 53.04 -29.56
CA ALA A 175 -54.07 52.24 -30.54
C ALA A 175 -55.57 52.24 -30.20
N ASN A 176 -55.92 52.06 -28.93
CA ASN A 176 -57.32 52.12 -28.49
C ASN A 176 -57.94 53.53 -28.66
N ASP A 177 -57.19 54.59 -28.34
CA ASP A 177 -57.65 55.97 -28.59
C ASP A 177 -57.88 56.23 -30.08
N SER A 178 -56.98 55.72 -30.94
CA SER A 178 -57.12 55.81 -32.40
C SER A 178 -58.35 55.04 -32.91
N ARG A 179 -58.66 53.87 -32.33
CA ARG A 179 -59.87 53.10 -32.64
C ARG A 179 -61.13 53.91 -32.35
N GLN A 180 -61.19 54.58 -31.18
CA GLN A 180 -62.34 55.41 -30.80
C GLN A 180 -62.55 56.59 -31.77
N LEU A 181 -61.46 57.23 -32.22
CA LEU A 181 -61.53 58.29 -33.23
C LEU A 181 -62.06 57.78 -34.58
N MET A 182 -61.64 56.59 -35.00
CA MET A 182 -62.15 55.98 -36.24
C MET A 182 -63.62 55.57 -36.13
N GLU A 183 -64.06 55.05 -34.97
CA GLU A 183 -65.48 54.76 -34.72
C GLU A 183 -66.34 56.04 -34.78
N ALA A 184 -65.86 57.13 -34.19
CA ALA A 184 -66.53 58.44 -34.28
C ALA A 184 -66.59 58.95 -35.74
N LEU A 185 -65.53 58.76 -36.54
CA LEU A 185 -65.51 59.12 -37.95
C LEU A 185 -66.50 58.27 -38.77
N SER A 186 -66.60 56.98 -38.47
CA SER A 186 -67.57 56.08 -39.10
C SER A 186 -69.01 56.55 -38.86
N LEU A 187 -69.35 56.86 -37.60
CA LEU A 187 -70.67 57.38 -37.22
C LEU A 187 -70.99 58.72 -37.90
N ARG A 188 -70.01 59.64 -37.97
CA ARG A 188 -70.17 60.92 -38.69
C ARG A 188 -70.38 60.70 -40.19
N SER A 189 -69.67 59.74 -40.78
CA SER A 189 -69.81 59.41 -42.20
C SER A 189 -71.18 58.82 -42.51
N GLU A 190 -71.71 57.96 -41.64
CA GLU A 190 -73.10 57.47 -41.74
C GLU A 190 -74.13 58.61 -41.68
N GLU A 191 -73.91 59.59 -40.80
CA GLU A 191 -74.77 60.77 -40.71
C GLU A 191 -74.75 61.60 -42.00
N ILE A 192 -73.56 61.85 -42.57
CA ILE A 192 -73.40 62.55 -43.85
C ILE A 192 -74.09 61.75 -44.97
N GLN A 193 -73.97 60.42 -45.00
CA GLN A 193 -74.64 59.58 -45.98
C GLN A 193 -76.17 59.75 -45.91
N ARG A 194 -76.74 59.74 -44.70
CA ARG A 194 -78.19 59.96 -44.51
C ARG A 194 -78.62 61.35 -45.01
N VAL A 195 -77.87 62.40 -44.69
CA VAL A 195 -78.16 63.76 -45.16
C VAL A 195 -78.08 63.84 -46.68
N THR A 196 -77.06 63.22 -47.28
CA THR A 196 -76.85 63.20 -48.73
C THR A 196 -78.02 62.50 -49.46
N LEU A 197 -78.54 61.39 -48.91
CA LEU A 197 -79.73 60.71 -49.43
C LEU A 197 -81.00 61.56 -49.36
N VAL A 198 -81.17 62.35 -48.28
CA VAL A 198 -82.28 63.29 -48.16
C VAL A 198 -82.18 64.40 -49.21
N ILE A 199 -80.99 64.97 -49.41
CA ILE A 199 -80.78 66.01 -50.43
C ILE A 199 -81.00 65.44 -51.85
N GLN A 200 -80.55 64.21 -52.12
CA GLN A 200 -80.82 63.52 -53.39
C GLN A 200 -82.32 63.35 -53.66
N SER A 201 -83.06 62.98 -52.62
CA SER A 201 -84.53 62.86 -52.68
C SER A 201 -85.19 64.21 -52.95
N ILE A 202 -84.76 65.26 -52.25
CA ILE A 202 -85.24 66.64 -52.47
C ILE A 202 -84.93 67.08 -53.91
N ALA A 203 -83.70 66.91 -54.39
CA ALA A 203 -83.30 67.27 -55.75
C ALA A 203 -84.14 66.52 -56.80
N SER A 204 -84.41 65.23 -56.59
CA SER A 204 -85.28 64.43 -57.46
C SER A 204 -86.73 64.93 -57.45
N GLN A 205 -87.28 65.29 -56.28
CA GLN A 205 -88.61 65.88 -56.16
C GLN A 205 -88.68 67.26 -56.82
N THR A 206 -87.68 68.11 -56.62
CA THR A 206 -87.58 69.44 -57.25
C THR A 206 -87.48 69.31 -58.76
N ASN A 207 -86.73 68.34 -59.27
CA ASN A 207 -86.64 68.04 -60.70
C ASN A 207 -88.00 67.63 -61.28
N LEU A 208 -88.77 66.81 -60.57
CA LEU A 208 -90.14 66.43 -60.97
C LEU A 208 -91.12 67.61 -60.90
N LEU A 209 -91.05 68.45 -59.87
CA LEU A 209 -91.86 69.66 -59.73
C LEU A 209 -91.56 70.65 -60.86
N ALA A 210 -90.29 70.87 -61.15
CA ALA A 210 -89.83 71.73 -62.24
C ALA A 210 -90.26 71.19 -63.61
N LEU A 211 -90.22 69.87 -63.82
CA LEU A 211 -90.75 69.24 -65.02
C LEU A 211 -92.26 69.48 -65.18
N ASN A 212 -93.04 69.28 -64.12
CA ASN A 212 -94.48 69.55 -64.14
C ASN A 212 -94.78 71.03 -64.41
N ALA A 213 -94.00 71.94 -63.82
CA ALA A 213 -94.12 73.38 -64.07
C ALA A 213 -93.75 73.75 -65.52
N ALA A 214 -92.71 73.15 -66.10
CA ALA A 214 -92.33 73.35 -67.49
C ALA A 214 -93.42 72.86 -68.46
N ILE A 215 -94.04 71.71 -68.17
CA ILE A 215 -95.18 71.17 -68.93
C ILE A 215 -96.37 72.14 -68.89
N GLU A 216 -96.74 72.64 -67.70
CA GLU A 216 -97.89 73.54 -67.58
C GLU A 216 -97.60 74.93 -68.17
N ALA A 217 -96.36 75.41 -68.08
CA ALA A 217 -95.90 76.63 -68.74
C ALA A 217 -95.95 76.51 -70.28
N ALA A 218 -95.58 75.35 -70.84
CA ALA A 218 -95.73 75.08 -72.27
C ALA A 218 -97.23 75.01 -72.68
N ARG A 219 -98.09 74.50 -71.79
CA ARG A 219 -99.54 74.41 -72.00
C ARG A 219 -100.23 75.77 -72.02
N ALA A 220 -99.72 76.75 -71.28
CA ALA A 220 -100.21 78.14 -71.26
C ALA A 220 -99.80 78.98 -72.50
N GLY A 221 -99.04 78.40 -73.45
CA GLY A 221 -98.65 79.06 -74.69
C GLY A 221 -97.79 80.32 -74.48
N GLU A 222 -98.07 81.40 -75.20
CA GLU A 222 -97.29 82.66 -75.12
C GLU A 222 -97.30 83.30 -73.71
N HIS A 223 -98.36 83.08 -72.92
CA HIS A 223 -98.45 83.62 -71.55
C HIS A 223 -97.57 82.86 -70.54
N GLY A 224 -97.13 81.64 -70.87
CA GLY A 224 -96.29 80.80 -69.99
C GLY A 224 -94.78 80.90 -70.27
N ARG A 225 -94.37 81.66 -71.28
CA ARG A 225 -92.98 81.67 -71.80
C ARG A 225 -91.92 82.02 -70.75
N GLY A 226 -92.19 83.00 -69.88
CA GLY A 226 -91.29 83.38 -68.77
C GLY A 226 -91.22 82.31 -67.67
N PHE A 227 -92.33 81.63 -67.38
CA PHE A 227 -92.37 80.53 -66.41
C PHE A 227 -91.65 79.29 -66.91
N ALA A 228 -91.70 79.00 -68.22
CA ALA A 228 -90.98 77.87 -68.83
C ALA A 228 -89.46 78.00 -68.66
N VAL A 229 -88.90 79.20 -68.85
CA VAL A 229 -87.46 79.45 -68.67
C VAL A 229 -87.04 79.24 -67.22
N VAL A 230 -87.83 79.75 -66.25
CA VAL A 230 -87.54 79.54 -64.82
C VAL A 230 -87.66 78.07 -64.44
N ALA A 231 -88.66 77.35 -64.97
CA ALA A 231 -88.85 75.93 -64.71
C ALA A 231 -87.67 75.09 -65.26
N ASP A 232 -87.17 75.39 -66.46
CA ASP A 232 -86.00 74.71 -67.03
C ASP A 232 -84.71 75.00 -66.24
N GLU A 233 -84.51 76.23 -65.74
CA GLU A 233 -83.36 76.57 -64.89
C GLU A 233 -83.42 75.84 -63.55
N VAL A 234 -84.60 75.78 -62.90
CA VAL A 234 -84.80 75.02 -61.66
C VAL A 234 -84.57 73.52 -61.90
N ARG A 235 -85.00 72.98 -63.05
CA ARG A 235 -84.75 71.60 -63.45
C ARG A 235 -83.26 71.33 -63.63
N GLY A 236 -82.55 72.23 -64.31
CA GLY A 236 -81.10 72.16 -64.48
C GLY A 236 -80.34 72.20 -63.14
N LEU A 237 -80.76 73.08 -62.21
CA LEU A 237 -80.19 73.19 -60.87
C LEU A 237 -80.45 71.93 -60.03
N ALA A 238 -81.65 71.39 -60.10
CA ALA A 238 -82.02 70.14 -59.42
C ALA A 238 -81.22 68.95 -59.96
N GLY A 239 -81.03 68.86 -61.28
CA GLY A 239 -80.17 67.84 -61.91
C GLY A 239 -78.72 67.94 -61.45
N ARG A 240 -78.13 69.14 -61.47
CA ARG A 240 -76.76 69.38 -60.96
C ARG A 240 -76.62 69.07 -59.48
N THR A 241 -77.65 69.37 -58.69
CA THR A 241 -77.68 69.04 -57.26
C THR A 241 -77.67 67.53 -57.07
N ALA A 242 -78.51 66.79 -57.80
CA ALA A 242 -78.57 65.33 -57.74
C ALA A 242 -77.24 64.66 -58.13
N THR A 243 -76.57 65.13 -59.19
CA THR A 243 -75.23 64.62 -59.55
C THR A 243 -74.20 64.91 -58.47
N ALA A 244 -74.19 66.14 -57.92
CA ALA A 244 -73.25 66.49 -56.85
C ALA A 244 -73.45 65.67 -55.57
N THR A 245 -74.70 65.39 -55.18
CA THR A 245 -74.98 64.51 -54.03
C THR A 245 -74.64 63.06 -54.29
N GLU A 246 -74.76 62.56 -55.52
CA GLU A 246 -74.29 61.23 -55.89
C GLU A 246 -72.77 61.11 -55.75
N GLU A 247 -72.01 62.10 -56.23
CA GLU A 247 -70.55 62.17 -56.05
C GLU A 247 -70.14 62.22 -54.57
N VAL A 248 -70.85 63.00 -53.74
CA VAL A 248 -70.65 63.02 -52.28
C VAL A 248 -70.94 61.65 -51.67
N GLY A 249 -71.99 60.96 -52.10
CA GLY A 249 -72.31 59.61 -51.63
C GLY A 249 -71.20 58.61 -51.93
N VAL A 250 -70.59 58.68 -53.12
CA VAL A 250 -69.43 57.84 -53.48
C VAL A 250 -68.22 58.15 -52.58
N MET A 251 -67.93 59.43 -52.34
CA MET A 251 -66.82 59.83 -51.46
C MET A 251 -67.03 59.37 -50.01
N VAL A 252 -68.25 59.47 -49.48
CA VAL A 252 -68.59 59.00 -48.13
C VAL A 252 -68.47 57.49 -48.02
N ALA A 253 -68.89 56.74 -49.04
CA ALA A 253 -68.71 55.29 -49.09
C ALA A 253 -67.22 54.89 -49.09
N ASP A 254 -66.36 55.59 -49.85
CA ASP A 254 -64.91 55.36 -49.82
C ASP A 254 -64.31 55.67 -48.44
N ILE A 255 -64.74 56.77 -47.79
CA ILE A 255 -64.33 57.10 -46.42
C ILE A 255 -64.74 55.98 -45.44
N GLN A 256 -65.97 55.47 -45.52
CA GLN A 256 -66.43 54.37 -44.67
C GLN A 256 -65.60 53.11 -44.88
N GLN A 257 -65.36 52.73 -46.14
CA GLN A 257 -64.56 51.55 -46.48
C GLN A 257 -63.13 51.67 -45.92
N ARG A 258 -62.46 52.82 -46.13
CA ARG A 258 -61.11 53.07 -45.61
C ARG A 258 -61.08 53.09 -44.09
N THR A 259 -62.09 53.67 -43.45
CA THR A 259 -62.21 53.70 -41.99
C THR A 259 -62.32 52.28 -41.43
N ALA A 260 -63.14 51.42 -42.04
CA ALA A 260 -63.25 50.01 -41.65
C ALA A 260 -61.91 49.26 -41.79
N GLN A 261 -61.15 49.51 -42.86
CA GLN A 261 -59.81 48.94 -43.05
C GLN A 261 -58.84 49.39 -41.96
N VAL A 262 -58.84 50.67 -41.58
CA VAL A 262 -57.99 51.21 -40.51
C VAL A 262 -58.36 50.61 -39.15
N VAL A 263 -59.65 50.42 -38.86
CA VAL A 263 -60.11 49.77 -37.62
C VAL A 263 -59.60 48.34 -37.52
N GLU A 264 -59.64 47.56 -38.61
CA GLU A 264 -59.10 46.19 -38.62
C GLU A 264 -57.58 46.18 -38.40
N GLN A 265 -56.85 47.11 -39.03
CA GLN A 265 -55.41 47.26 -38.80
C GLN A 265 -55.09 47.61 -37.33
N ILE A 266 -55.87 48.48 -36.70
CA ILE A 266 -55.70 48.83 -35.28
C ILE A 266 -56.00 47.62 -34.38
N ARG A 267 -57.02 46.83 -34.70
CA ARG A 267 -57.34 45.59 -33.97
C ARG A 267 -56.19 44.59 -34.05
N GLN A 268 -55.61 44.41 -35.23
CA GLN A 268 -54.46 43.53 -35.41
C GLN A 268 -53.22 44.05 -34.66
N LEU A 269 -52.94 45.36 -34.74
CA LEU A 269 -51.85 45.99 -33.98
C LEU A 269 -52.01 45.79 -32.46
N SER A 270 -53.22 45.92 -31.91
CA SER A 270 -53.47 45.65 -30.49
C SER A 270 -53.22 44.18 -30.12
N SER A 271 -53.55 43.24 -31.01
CA SER A 271 -53.23 41.83 -30.82
C SER A 271 -51.72 41.59 -30.81
N ASP A 272 -51.01 42.14 -31.79
CA ASP A 272 -49.55 41.99 -31.92
C ASP A 272 -48.81 42.61 -30.72
N LEU A 273 -49.29 43.73 -30.19
CA LEU A 273 -48.74 44.36 -28.98
C LEU A 273 -48.93 43.48 -27.74
N ASN A 274 -50.08 42.83 -27.58
CA ASN A 274 -50.32 41.94 -26.43
C ASN A 274 -49.39 40.73 -26.48
N THR A 275 -49.22 40.10 -27.65
CA THR A 275 -48.26 39.01 -27.84
C THR A 275 -46.82 39.49 -27.62
N GLY A 276 -46.50 40.72 -28.05
CA GLY A 276 -45.21 41.35 -27.79
C GLY A 276 -44.89 41.50 -26.30
N VAL A 277 -45.87 41.92 -25.50
CA VAL A 277 -45.71 42.03 -24.04
C VAL A 277 -45.43 40.67 -23.41
N GLU A 278 -46.21 39.64 -23.75
CA GLU A 278 -46.03 38.28 -23.23
C GLU A 278 -44.61 37.73 -23.53
N GLN A 279 -44.11 37.97 -24.75
CA GLN A 279 -42.76 37.54 -25.14
C GLN A 279 -41.66 38.28 -24.37
N VAL A 280 -41.84 39.58 -24.12
CA VAL A 280 -40.90 40.41 -23.34
C VAL A 280 -40.89 39.97 -21.86
N GLU A 281 -42.06 39.66 -21.29
CA GLU A 281 -42.17 39.11 -19.93
C GLU A 281 -41.45 37.76 -19.79
N HIS A 282 -41.64 36.85 -20.74
CA HIS A 282 -40.94 35.56 -20.76
C HIS A 282 -39.41 35.74 -20.85
N THR A 283 -38.95 36.72 -21.63
CA THR A 283 -37.54 37.09 -21.70
C THR A 283 -37.03 37.63 -20.36
N GLY A 284 -37.85 38.43 -19.66
CA GLY A 284 -37.54 38.93 -18.32
C GLY A 284 -37.37 37.82 -17.29
N GLN A 285 -38.22 36.78 -17.33
CA GLN A 285 -38.11 35.59 -16.47
C GLN A 285 -36.82 34.80 -16.76
N SER A 286 -36.42 34.73 -18.02
CA SER A 286 -35.17 34.07 -18.44
C SER A 286 -33.94 34.81 -17.89
N LEU A 287 -33.90 36.15 -18.00
CA LEU A 287 -32.83 36.96 -17.40
C LEU A 287 -32.79 36.84 -15.86
N GLN A 288 -33.95 36.76 -15.20
CA GLN A 288 -33.99 36.53 -13.75
C GLN A 288 -33.38 35.17 -13.39
N THR A 289 -33.62 34.14 -14.20
CA THR A 289 -33.00 32.83 -14.01
C THR A 289 -31.49 32.89 -14.20
N ILE A 290 -30.99 33.61 -15.22
CA ILE A 290 -29.56 33.81 -15.45
C ILE A 290 -28.91 34.52 -14.25
N ALA A 291 -29.51 35.61 -13.75
CA ALA A 291 -29.01 36.31 -12.57
C ALA A 291 -28.90 35.40 -11.35
N ARG A 292 -29.92 34.57 -11.09
CA ARG A 292 -29.89 33.60 -9.97
C ARG A 292 -28.81 32.53 -10.15
N LEU A 293 -28.62 32.02 -11.37
CA LEU A 293 -27.56 31.05 -11.65
C LEU A 293 -26.17 31.67 -11.48
N ALA A 294 -25.98 32.91 -11.93
CA ALA A 294 -24.74 33.66 -11.74
C ALA A 294 -24.41 33.83 -10.25
N ALA A 295 -25.38 34.26 -9.42
CA ALA A 295 -25.20 34.32 -7.97
C ALA A 295 -24.86 32.96 -7.34
N GLY A 296 -25.41 31.87 -7.87
CA GLY A 296 -25.05 30.51 -7.47
C GLY A 296 -23.58 30.17 -7.76
N VAL A 297 -23.08 30.57 -8.93
CA VAL A 297 -21.66 30.42 -9.31
C VAL A 297 -20.76 31.24 -8.38
N GLU A 298 -21.12 32.47 -8.05
CA GLU A 298 -20.36 33.31 -7.10
C GLU A 298 -20.22 32.62 -5.73
N SER A 299 -21.31 32.03 -5.21
CA SER A 299 -21.28 31.25 -3.97
C SER A 299 -20.38 30.02 -4.07
N GLN A 300 -20.47 29.25 -5.16
CA GLN A 300 -19.61 28.09 -5.38
C GLN A 300 -18.14 28.46 -5.45
N VAL A 301 -17.81 29.58 -6.10
CA VAL A 301 -16.43 30.09 -6.14
C VAL A 301 -15.93 30.43 -4.74
N SER A 302 -16.77 31.05 -3.89
CA SER A 302 -16.42 31.30 -2.49
C SER A 302 -16.10 30.01 -1.73
N ASP A 303 -16.87 28.94 -1.94
CA ASP A 303 -16.61 27.66 -1.28
C ASP A 303 -15.36 26.96 -1.81
N ILE A 304 -15.07 27.09 -3.11
CA ILE A 304 -13.80 26.63 -3.71
C ILE A 304 -12.62 27.38 -3.07
N ALA A 305 -12.73 28.69 -2.85
CA ALA A 305 -11.67 29.48 -2.21
C ALA A 305 -11.38 28.99 -0.77
N LYS A 306 -12.41 28.71 0.02
CA LYS A 306 -12.25 28.13 1.37
C LYS A 306 -11.60 26.74 1.32
N GLY A 307 -11.99 25.91 0.36
CA GLY A 307 -11.38 24.59 0.13
C GLY A 307 -9.90 24.70 -0.22
N ALA A 308 -9.54 25.65 -1.08
CA ALA A 308 -8.15 25.93 -1.44
C ALA A 308 -7.30 26.36 -0.23
N ASP A 309 -7.83 27.22 0.65
CA ASP A 309 -7.13 27.61 1.88
C ASP A 309 -6.90 26.41 2.82
N THR A 310 -7.92 25.56 2.97
CA THR A 310 -7.80 24.32 3.77
C THR A 310 -6.74 23.38 3.18
N ASN A 311 -6.69 23.24 1.86
CA ASN A 311 -5.70 22.41 1.19
C ASN A 311 -4.27 22.95 1.41
N ARG A 312 -4.09 24.27 1.46
CA ARG A 312 -2.78 24.88 1.77
C ARG A 312 -2.33 24.56 3.19
N GLU A 313 -3.22 24.62 4.18
CA GLU A 313 -2.90 24.24 5.57
C GLU A 313 -2.54 22.76 5.69
N GLN A 314 -3.26 21.88 4.96
CA GLN A 314 -2.95 20.45 4.91
C GLN A 314 -1.61 20.17 4.25
N LEU A 315 -1.27 20.88 3.17
CA LEU A 315 0.03 20.80 2.51
C LEU A 315 1.18 21.19 3.44
N ASP A 316 1.03 22.28 4.19
CA ASP A 316 2.02 22.72 5.17
C ASP A 316 2.25 21.66 6.26
N SER A 317 1.16 21.11 6.81
CA SER A 317 1.21 20.00 7.77
C SER A 317 1.88 18.75 7.19
N LEU A 318 1.65 18.46 5.91
CA LEU A 318 2.26 17.34 5.19
C LEU A 318 3.77 17.54 5.04
N PHE A 319 4.24 18.74 4.69
CA PHE A 319 5.67 19.03 4.61
C PHE A 319 6.35 18.85 5.98
N HIS A 320 5.73 19.34 7.05
CA HIS A 320 6.23 19.12 8.41
C HIS A 320 6.31 17.63 8.76
N ALA A 321 5.28 16.84 8.44
CA ALA A 321 5.26 15.40 8.70
C ALA A 321 6.33 14.65 7.89
N VAL A 322 6.56 15.03 6.63
CA VAL A 322 7.59 14.42 5.79
C VAL A 322 9.00 14.78 6.28
N GLU A 323 9.23 16.02 6.70
CA GLU A 323 10.54 16.41 7.23
C GLU A 323 10.86 15.67 8.54
N GLN A 324 9.88 15.54 9.43
CA GLN A 324 10.02 14.71 10.63
C GLN A 324 10.32 13.25 10.26
N MET A 325 9.59 12.68 9.30
CA MET A 325 9.84 11.32 8.82
C MET A 325 11.26 11.15 8.27
N ARG A 326 11.77 12.12 7.51
CA ARG A 326 13.16 12.07 7.01
C ARG A 326 14.17 12.09 8.14
N SER A 327 13.96 12.89 9.17
CA SER A 327 14.79 12.91 10.38
C SER A 327 14.77 11.54 11.09
N ASP A 328 13.58 10.97 11.31
CA ASP A 328 13.41 9.67 11.97
C ASP A 328 14.04 8.53 11.17
N LEU A 329 13.95 8.57 9.84
CA LEU A 329 14.58 7.61 8.94
C LEU A 329 16.11 7.73 8.95
N ALA A 330 16.67 8.95 9.05
CA ALA A 330 18.11 9.15 9.17
C ALA A 330 18.65 8.56 10.49
N VAL A 331 17.92 8.74 11.60
CA VAL A 331 18.24 8.11 12.88
C VAL A 331 18.12 6.58 12.77
N SER A 332 17.07 6.07 12.12
CA SER A 332 16.85 4.63 11.93
C SER A 332 17.94 3.99 11.07
N ASP A 333 18.40 4.66 10.01
CA ASP A 333 19.51 4.19 9.17
C ASP A 333 20.80 4.08 9.99
N GLN A 334 21.11 5.10 10.79
CA GLN A 334 22.28 5.09 11.67
C GLN A 334 22.20 3.96 12.70
N GLN A 335 21.05 3.76 13.34
CA GLN A 335 20.84 2.65 14.28
C GLN A 335 20.97 1.29 13.61
N THR A 336 20.47 1.16 12.38
CA THR A 336 20.55 -0.07 11.59
C THR A 336 22.01 -0.43 11.28
N ARG A 337 22.83 0.57 10.91
CA ARG A 337 24.28 0.37 10.68
C ARG A 337 25.02 -0.05 11.95
N SER A 338 24.77 0.63 13.07
CA SER A 338 25.37 0.25 14.36
C SER A 338 24.98 -1.17 14.79
N LEU A 339 23.72 -1.56 14.56
CA LEU A 339 23.25 -2.91 14.85
C LEU A 339 23.90 -3.96 13.93
N ALA A 340 24.14 -3.61 12.66
CA ALA A 340 24.89 -4.45 11.72
C ALA A 340 26.31 -4.73 12.23
N GLU A 341 27.02 -3.68 12.65
CA GLU A 341 28.38 -3.77 13.17
C GLU A 341 28.43 -4.62 14.45
N ALA A 342 27.49 -4.41 15.38
CA ALA A 342 27.39 -5.19 16.60
C ALA A 342 27.13 -6.68 16.32
N ALA A 343 26.27 -7.00 15.35
CA ALA A 343 26.01 -8.39 14.95
C ALA A 343 27.27 -9.06 14.37
N VAL A 344 27.99 -8.37 13.48
CA VAL A 344 29.25 -8.87 12.90
C VAL A 344 30.32 -9.10 13.97
N GLN A 345 30.42 -8.20 14.95
CA GLN A 345 31.34 -8.36 16.07
C GLN A 345 30.96 -9.56 16.94
N MET A 346 29.68 -9.74 17.24
CA MET A 346 29.19 -10.87 18.04
C MET A 346 29.40 -12.21 17.33
N GLU A 347 29.17 -12.30 16.01
CA GLU A 347 29.50 -13.47 15.20
C GLU A 347 30.99 -13.80 15.28
N GLY A 348 31.86 -12.80 15.14
CA GLY A 348 33.31 -12.99 15.23
C GLY A 348 33.79 -13.43 16.61
N GLN A 349 33.19 -12.89 17.67
CA GLN A 349 33.47 -13.32 19.05
C GLN A 349 33.03 -14.77 19.28
N ALA A 350 31.84 -15.13 18.81
CA ALA A 350 31.35 -16.50 18.96
C ALA A 350 32.20 -17.51 18.17
N GLU A 351 32.61 -17.17 16.93
CA GLU A 351 33.54 -17.97 16.13
C GLU A 351 34.87 -18.21 16.90
N SER A 352 35.44 -17.16 17.50
CA SER A 352 36.69 -17.28 18.26
C SER A 352 36.54 -18.10 19.54
N ILE A 353 35.40 -18.02 20.23
CA ILE A 353 35.15 -18.82 21.44
C ILE A 353 34.96 -20.29 21.06
N SER A 354 34.20 -20.59 19.99
CA SER A 354 34.03 -21.95 19.48
C SER A 354 35.36 -22.58 19.03
N GLU A 355 36.25 -21.80 18.40
CA GLU A 355 37.60 -22.24 18.03
C GLU A 355 38.41 -22.64 19.28
N ARG A 356 38.39 -21.81 20.33
CA ARG A 356 39.12 -22.09 21.58
C ARG A 356 38.54 -23.28 22.34
N LEU A 357 37.22 -23.42 22.34
CA LEU A 357 36.52 -24.55 22.96
C LEU A 357 36.89 -25.87 22.29
N ALA A 358 36.97 -25.89 20.97
CA ALA A 358 37.36 -27.09 20.24
C ALA A 358 38.75 -27.63 20.62
N ALA A 359 39.67 -26.77 21.07
CA ALA A 359 40.98 -27.19 21.54
C ALA A 359 40.95 -27.88 22.93
N VAL A 360 39.89 -27.67 23.71
CA VAL A 360 39.71 -28.20 25.07
C VAL A 360 38.69 -29.35 25.12
N GLY A 361 37.80 -29.42 24.14
CA GLY A 361 36.77 -30.44 23.95
C GLY A 361 35.46 -29.78 23.53
N LEU A 362 34.75 -30.32 22.54
CA LEU A 362 33.40 -29.86 22.21
C LEU A 362 32.38 -30.56 23.12
N ASP A 363 31.18 -30.00 23.25
CA ASP A 363 30.08 -30.74 23.87
C ASP A 363 29.71 -32.00 23.08
N ASP A 364 28.95 -32.93 23.68
CA ASP A 364 28.55 -34.20 23.05
C ASP A 364 27.84 -34.01 21.70
N TYR A 365 27.19 -32.87 21.48
CA TYR A 365 26.45 -32.60 20.26
C TYR A 365 27.40 -32.24 19.11
N HIS A 366 28.24 -31.23 19.30
CA HIS A 366 29.21 -30.79 18.31
C HIS A 366 30.37 -31.79 18.15
N GLN A 367 30.76 -32.51 19.21
CA GLN A 367 31.81 -33.53 19.16
C GLN A 367 31.43 -34.69 18.25
N ARG A 368 30.18 -35.18 18.30
CA ARG A 368 29.71 -36.24 17.38
C ARG A 368 29.80 -35.81 15.91
N ILE A 369 29.48 -34.56 15.61
CA ILE A 369 29.62 -34.02 14.25
C ILE A 369 31.10 -33.89 13.87
N TYR A 370 31.95 -33.43 14.80
CA TYR A 370 33.38 -33.32 14.57
C TYR A 370 34.03 -34.68 14.29
N ASP A 371 33.67 -35.72 15.02
CA ASP A 371 34.17 -37.09 14.81
C ASP A 371 33.75 -37.63 13.42
N LEU A 372 32.49 -37.37 13.02
CA LEU A 372 32.01 -37.68 11.67
C LEU A 372 32.76 -36.90 10.59
N ALA A 373 33.12 -35.64 10.86
CA ALA A 373 33.92 -34.81 9.97
C ALA A 373 35.33 -35.39 9.79
N LEU A 374 35.99 -35.76 10.88
CA LEU A 374 37.32 -36.38 10.85
C LEU A 374 37.31 -37.70 10.08
N GLU A 375 36.29 -38.53 10.30
CA GLU A 375 36.12 -39.78 9.54
C GLU A 375 35.92 -39.51 8.04
N GLY A 376 35.04 -38.58 7.68
CA GLY A 376 34.78 -38.19 6.30
C GLY A 376 36.01 -37.61 5.61
N VAL A 377 36.77 -36.73 6.29
CA VAL A 377 38.04 -36.19 5.78
C VAL A 377 39.04 -37.32 5.57
N GLY A 378 39.16 -38.26 6.52
CA GLY A 378 40.05 -39.41 6.38
C GLY A 378 39.70 -40.28 5.18
N GLN A 379 38.41 -40.56 4.94
CA GLN A 379 37.95 -41.31 3.79
C GLN A 379 38.19 -40.57 2.46
N ILE A 380 37.91 -39.26 2.41
CA ILE A 380 38.16 -38.44 1.21
C ILE A 380 39.66 -38.40 0.91
N ALA A 381 40.49 -38.09 1.90
CA ALA A 381 41.94 -37.99 1.72
C ALA A 381 42.53 -39.33 1.28
N ALA A 382 42.18 -40.44 1.94
CA ALA A 382 42.65 -41.77 1.57
C ALA A 382 42.23 -42.16 0.14
N GLN A 383 40.97 -41.92 -0.23
CA GLN A 383 40.47 -42.24 -1.57
C GLN A 383 41.12 -41.37 -2.64
N PHE A 384 41.25 -40.07 -2.40
CA PHE A 384 41.88 -39.14 -3.34
C PHE A 384 43.36 -39.48 -3.54
N GLU A 385 44.09 -39.76 -2.47
CA GLU A 385 45.50 -40.14 -2.55
C GLU A 385 45.70 -41.49 -3.25
N ALA A 386 44.85 -42.49 -2.96
CA ALA A 386 44.89 -43.78 -3.65
C ALA A 386 44.63 -43.62 -5.16
N ASP A 387 43.70 -42.73 -5.54
CA ASP A 387 43.36 -42.49 -6.94
C ASP A 387 44.42 -41.67 -7.69
N ILE A 388 45.12 -40.79 -6.97
CA ILE A 388 46.33 -40.12 -7.48
C ILE A 388 47.40 -41.17 -7.75
N ASP A 389 47.66 -42.06 -6.79
CA ASP A 389 48.70 -43.09 -6.91
C ASP A 389 48.36 -44.12 -8.01
N GLN A 390 47.06 -44.36 -8.28
CA GLN A 390 46.56 -45.19 -9.38
C GLN A 390 46.46 -44.46 -10.73
N GLY A 391 46.74 -43.15 -10.78
CA GLY A 391 46.67 -42.33 -11.99
C GLY A 391 45.25 -42.08 -12.52
N ARG A 392 44.20 -42.26 -11.69
CA ARG A 392 42.81 -41.94 -12.08
C ARG A 392 42.53 -40.44 -12.13
N VAL A 393 43.29 -39.66 -11.35
CA VAL A 393 43.27 -38.19 -11.33
C VAL A 393 44.66 -37.68 -10.98
N SER A 394 45.11 -36.56 -11.56
CA SER A 394 46.40 -35.98 -11.16
C SER A 394 46.26 -35.05 -9.95
N LEU A 395 47.34 -34.89 -9.19
CA LEU A 395 47.38 -33.92 -8.09
C LEU A 395 47.17 -32.48 -8.62
N GLU A 396 47.66 -32.16 -9.82
CA GLU A 396 47.43 -30.85 -10.43
C GLU A 396 45.96 -30.61 -10.77
N ASP A 397 45.26 -31.62 -11.28
CA ASP A 397 43.83 -31.51 -11.61
C ASP A 397 43.00 -31.26 -10.35
N LEU A 398 43.26 -31.96 -9.24
CA LEU A 398 42.56 -31.72 -7.97
C LEU A 398 42.83 -30.32 -7.40
N PHE A 399 44.01 -29.76 -7.67
CA PHE A 399 44.39 -28.42 -7.26
C PHE A 399 44.06 -27.33 -8.29
N ASP A 400 43.36 -27.66 -9.38
CA ASP A 400 42.87 -26.69 -10.34
C ASP A 400 41.91 -25.68 -9.67
N ARG A 401 42.15 -24.39 -9.92
CA ARG A 401 41.32 -23.28 -9.43
C ARG A 401 40.81 -22.41 -10.58
N ASN A 402 40.97 -22.87 -11.82
CA ASN A 402 40.45 -22.19 -13.00
C ASN A 402 38.95 -22.52 -13.19
N TYR A 403 38.11 -21.82 -12.45
CA TYR A 403 36.66 -21.99 -12.49
C TYR A 403 36.06 -21.33 -13.75
N GLN A 404 35.57 -22.14 -14.68
CA GLN A 404 34.88 -21.64 -15.87
C GLN A 404 33.39 -21.54 -15.60
N ALA A 405 32.78 -20.38 -15.83
CA ALA A 405 31.35 -20.21 -15.63
C ALA A 405 30.53 -21.05 -16.61
N ILE A 406 29.49 -21.71 -16.10
CA ILE A 406 28.52 -22.46 -16.91
C ILE A 406 27.46 -21.45 -17.41
N PRO A 407 27.32 -21.24 -18.74
CA PRO A 407 26.38 -20.27 -19.27
C PRO A 407 24.92 -20.55 -18.86
N LYS A 408 24.11 -19.49 -18.75
CA LYS A 408 22.66 -19.57 -18.49
C LYS A 408 22.30 -20.27 -17.17
N THR A 409 23.09 -20.05 -16.11
CA THR A 409 22.79 -20.56 -14.76
C THR A 409 22.62 -19.41 -13.77
N THR A 410 21.54 -19.46 -12.97
CA THR A 410 21.23 -18.49 -11.90
C THR A 410 20.73 -19.26 -10.67
N PRO A 411 21.47 -19.32 -9.54
CA PRO A 411 22.78 -18.71 -9.27
C PRO A 411 23.90 -19.25 -10.16
N ALA A 412 24.98 -18.47 -10.30
CA ALA A 412 26.11 -18.81 -11.15
C ALA A 412 26.77 -20.14 -10.75
N LYS A 413 26.96 -21.02 -11.73
CA LYS A 413 27.66 -22.29 -11.58
C LYS A 413 28.97 -22.31 -12.35
N PHE A 414 29.89 -23.16 -11.93
CA PHE A 414 31.24 -23.25 -12.49
C PHE A 414 31.62 -24.69 -12.80
N GLN A 415 32.62 -24.87 -13.66
CA GLN A 415 33.25 -26.14 -13.92
C GLN A 415 34.78 -26.04 -13.80
N THR A 416 35.42 -27.14 -13.44
CA THR A 416 36.87 -27.30 -13.26
C THR A 416 37.31 -28.73 -13.61
N ARG A 417 38.61 -28.95 -13.79
CA ARG A 417 39.19 -30.20 -14.33
C ARG A 417 38.84 -31.44 -13.51
N PHE A 418 38.70 -31.32 -12.19
CA PHE A 418 38.43 -32.44 -11.29
C PHE A 418 36.94 -32.72 -11.04
N ASP A 419 36.02 -31.98 -11.65
CA ASP A 419 34.59 -32.09 -11.35
C ASP A 419 34.01 -33.48 -11.63
N ARG A 420 34.36 -34.07 -12.77
CA ARG A 420 33.88 -35.39 -13.16
C ARG A 420 34.36 -36.46 -12.17
N TYR A 421 35.61 -36.33 -11.71
CA TYR A 421 36.18 -37.21 -10.71
C TYR A 421 35.46 -37.05 -9.36
N ALA A 422 35.27 -35.82 -8.91
CA ALA A 422 34.55 -35.51 -7.69
C ALA A 422 33.11 -36.06 -7.71
N ASP A 423 32.40 -35.92 -8.84
CA ASP A 423 31.02 -36.43 -8.98
C ASP A 423 30.93 -37.96 -8.93
N GLN A 424 32.02 -38.68 -9.25
CA GLN A 424 32.08 -40.14 -9.17
C GLN A 424 32.46 -40.63 -7.76
N VAL A 425 33.32 -39.89 -7.06
CA VAL A 425 33.94 -40.35 -5.80
C VAL A 425 33.22 -39.81 -4.57
N LEU A 426 32.97 -38.50 -4.53
CA LEU A 426 32.45 -37.85 -3.33
C LEU A 426 31.08 -38.35 -2.87
N PRO A 427 30.10 -38.68 -3.75
CA PRO A 427 28.80 -39.15 -3.27
C PRO A 427 28.87 -40.43 -2.43
N ALA A 428 29.81 -41.34 -2.73
CA ALA A 428 29.97 -42.58 -1.97
C ALA A 428 30.45 -42.33 -0.54
N ILE A 429 31.09 -41.19 -0.27
CA ILE A 429 31.62 -40.80 1.04
C ILE A 429 30.69 -39.80 1.74
N GLN A 430 30.20 -38.79 1.01
CA GLN A 430 29.37 -37.72 1.56
C GLN A 430 27.95 -38.18 1.93
N GLU A 431 27.32 -39.04 1.12
CA GLU A 431 25.92 -39.47 1.37
C GLU A 431 25.78 -40.32 2.64
N PRO A 432 26.66 -41.32 2.92
CA PRO A 432 26.54 -42.10 4.14
C PRO A 432 26.66 -41.27 5.42
N LEU A 433 27.40 -40.15 5.40
CA LEU A 433 27.52 -39.27 6.57
C LEU A 433 26.17 -38.69 6.99
N LEU A 434 25.29 -38.35 6.04
CA LEU A 434 23.96 -37.78 6.33
C LEU A 434 23.08 -38.68 7.20
N ALA A 435 23.16 -39.99 7.00
CA ALA A 435 22.33 -40.95 7.73
C ALA A 435 22.80 -41.20 9.18
N ARG A 436 23.97 -40.66 9.57
CA ARG A 436 24.62 -40.98 10.85
C ARG A 436 24.33 -39.99 11.96
N HIS A 437 23.67 -38.87 11.67
CA HIS A 437 23.24 -37.92 12.68
C HIS A 437 21.92 -37.24 12.26
N GLU A 438 20.91 -37.28 13.13
CA GLU A 438 19.56 -36.79 12.84
C GLU A 438 19.46 -35.28 12.55
N GLY A 439 20.40 -34.49 13.08
CA GLY A 439 20.48 -33.04 12.84
C GLY A 439 21.22 -32.66 11.55
N LEU A 440 21.88 -33.60 10.88
CA LEU A 440 22.76 -33.30 9.73
C LEU A 440 21.93 -33.04 8.47
N VAL A 441 22.13 -31.86 7.86
CA VAL A 441 21.40 -31.39 6.69
C VAL A 441 22.23 -31.59 5.41
N PHE A 442 23.54 -31.34 5.48
CA PHE A 442 24.45 -31.58 4.36
C PHE A 442 25.85 -31.98 4.85
N ALA A 443 26.59 -32.69 3.99
CA ALA A 443 27.98 -33.04 4.16
C ALA A 443 28.67 -32.88 2.81
N ILE A 444 29.53 -31.88 2.66
CA ILE A 444 30.11 -31.49 1.38
C ILE A 444 31.59 -31.14 1.49
N ALA A 445 32.38 -31.63 0.53
CA ALA A 445 33.75 -31.18 0.34
C ALA A 445 33.73 -29.85 -0.44
N CYS A 446 34.53 -28.89 -0.01
CA CYS A 446 34.69 -27.62 -0.71
C CYS A 446 36.16 -27.24 -0.80
N THR A 447 36.55 -26.55 -1.86
CA THR A 447 37.91 -26.03 -2.01
C THR A 447 38.13 -24.77 -1.16
N GLN A 448 39.38 -24.33 -1.03
CA GLN A 448 39.76 -23.09 -0.34
C GLN A 448 39.03 -21.83 -0.79
N GLN A 449 38.52 -21.79 -2.03
CA GLN A 449 37.78 -20.64 -2.55
C GLN A 449 36.25 -20.78 -2.36
N GLY A 450 35.80 -21.74 -1.55
CA GLY A 450 34.38 -22.00 -1.29
C GLY A 450 33.65 -22.69 -2.46
N TYR A 451 34.38 -23.23 -3.44
CA TYR A 451 33.76 -23.99 -4.53
C TYR A 451 33.40 -25.40 -4.11
N VAL A 452 32.14 -25.78 -4.32
CA VAL A 452 31.58 -27.10 -4.01
C VAL A 452 31.45 -27.89 -5.32
N PRO A 453 32.38 -28.82 -5.61
CA PRO A 453 32.34 -29.62 -6.83
C PRO A 453 31.13 -30.55 -6.84
N THR A 454 30.83 -31.23 -5.74
CA THR A 454 29.76 -32.22 -5.69
C THR A 454 29.00 -32.07 -4.40
N HIS A 455 27.73 -31.69 -4.49
CA HIS A 455 26.85 -31.59 -3.33
C HIS A 455 26.09 -32.90 -3.11
N ASN A 456 25.56 -33.10 -1.90
CA ASN A 456 24.62 -34.18 -1.62
C ASN A 456 23.46 -34.24 -2.62
N LYS A 457 22.95 -35.44 -2.90
CA LYS A 457 21.97 -35.74 -3.96
C LYS A 457 20.71 -34.86 -3.88
N ILE A 458 20.20 -34.63 -2.68
CA ILE A 458 19.01 -33.79 -2.45
C ILE A 458 19.20 -32.34 -2.94
N PHE A 459 20.44 -31.84 -2.95
CA PHE A 459 20.81 -30.51 -3.43
C PHE A 459 21.56 -30.55 -4.76
N SER A 460 21.43 -31.63 -5.52
CA SER A 460 22.05 -31.83 -6.84
C SER A 460 20.99 -32.20 -7.89
N GLN A 461 19.75 -31.72 -7.73
CA GLN A 461 18.65 -31.97 -8.67
C GLN A 461 18.88 -31.29 -10.02
N ALA A 462 18.28 -31.79 -11.10
CA ALA A 462 18.39 -31.15 -12.42
C ALA A 462 17.86 -29.70 -12.41
N LEU A 463 18.51 -28.80 -13.16
CA LEU A 463 18.07 -27.41 -13.27
C LEU A 463 16.73 -27.31 -14.00
N THR A 464 15.85 -26.48 -13.48
CA THR A 464 14.49 -26.26 -13.98
C THR A 464 14.34 -24.95 -14.75
N GLY A 465 15.23 -23.98 -14.53
CA GLY A 465 15.16 -22.63 -15.10
C GLY A 465 14.40 -21.62 -14.22
N ASP A 466 13.75 -22.08 -13.15
CA ASP A 466 13.17 -21.23 -12.12
C ASP A 466 14.22 -20.95 -11.04
N VAL A 467 14.56 -19.66 -10.87
CA VAL A 467 15.59 -19.21 -9.93
C VAL A 467 15.29 -19.62 -8.49
N GLN A 468 14.02 -19.60 -8.05
CA GLN A 468 13.68 -19.95 -6.68
C GLN A 468 13.84 -21.45 -6.43
N VAL A 469 13.38 -22.27 -7.36
CA VAL A 469 13.47 -23.74 -7.29
C VAL A 469 14.93 -24.19 -7.36
N ASP A 470 15.69 -23.64 -8.32
CA ASP A 470 17.08 -24.01 -8.57
C ASP A 470 18.02 -23.57 -7.44
N THR A 471 17.76 -22.41 -6.82
CA THR A 471 18.52 -21.94 -5.64
C THR A 471 18.39 -22.89 -4.45
N LEU A 472 17.22 -23.53 -4.29
CA LEU A 472 16.94 -24.44 -3.18
C LEU A 472 17.45 -25.87 -3.43
N HIS A 473 17.26 -26.41 -4.64
CA HIS A 473 17.43 -27.84 -4.92
C HIS A 473 18.67 -28.18 -5.76
N ASN A 474 19.39 -27.19 -6.30
CA ASN A 474 20.63 -27.39 -7.05
C ASN A 474 21.74 -26.44 -6.57
N ARG A 475 22.49 -26.91 -5.56
CA ARG A 475 23.61 -26.22 -4.92
C ARG A 475 24.98 -26.78 -5.28
N THR A 476 25.04 -27.82 -6.12
CA THR A 476 26.31 -28.32 -6.68
C THR A 476 26.92 -27.36 -7.70
N LYS A 477 28.23 -27.48 -7.94
CA LYS A 477 29.00 -26.64 -8.88
C LYS A 477 28.91 -25.14 -8.59
N ARG A 478 28.59 -24.77 -7.34
CA ARG A 478 28.43 -23.37 -6.90
C ARG A 478 29.65 -22.95 -6.09
N LYS A 479 30.04 -21.68 -6.26
CA LYS A 479 31.03 -21.03 -5.40
C LYS A 479 30.32 -20.20 -4.33
N PHE A 480 30.50 -20.58 -3.07
CA PHE A 480 29.98 -19.84 -1.91
C PHE A 480 31.02 -18.79 -1.52
N ALA A 481 30.89 -17.59 -2.11
CA ALA A 481 31.84 -16.49 -1.96
C ALA A 481 31.58 -15.60 -0.73
N ASP A 482 30.58 -15.94 0.08
CA ASP A 482 30.33 -15.33 1.38
C ASP A 482 31.43 -15.72 2.39
N ARG A 483 31.53 -14.96 3.48
CA ARG A 483 32.55 -15.16 4.53
C ARG A 483 32.54 -16.60 5.05
N THR A 484 31.37 -17.15 5.37
CA THR A 484 31.20 -18.51 5.88
C THR A 484 31.65 -19.54 4.84
N GLY A 485 31.18 -19.39 3.59
CA GLY A 485 31.56 -20.25 2.48
C GLY A 485 33.06 -20.39 2.23
N ILE A 486 33.78 -19.26 2.21
CA ILE A 486 35.23 -19.22 1.99
C ILE A 486 35.98 -19.74 3.22
N ARG A 487 35.56 -19.34 4.43
CA ARG A 487 36.23 -19.69 5.68
C ARG A 487 36.28 -21.20 5.89
N CYS A 488 35.18 -21.90 5.66
CA CYS A 488 35.10 -23.36 5.80
C CYS A 488 36.06 -24.15 4.89
N GLY A 489 36.46 -23.58 3.75
CA GLY A 489 37.43 -24.22 2.86
C GLY A 489 38.88 -23.77 3.08
N SER A 490 39.10 -22.60 3.66
CA SER A 490 40.40 -21.93 3.71
C SER A 490 41.10 -21.99 5.07
N HIS A 491 40.37 -22.24 6.16
CA HIS A 491 40.97 -22.38 7.48
C HIS A 491 41.91 -23.60 7.57
N GLN A 492 42.95 -23.52 8.39
CA GLN A 492 43.89 -24.63 8.65
C GLN A 492 43.82 -25.11 10.11
N GLN A 493 42.82 -24.65 10.85
CA GLN A 493 42.60 -25.06 12.24
C GLN A 493 42.03 -26.48 12.30
N PRO A 494 42.21 -27.20 13.43
CA PRO A 494 41.68 -28.56 13.60
C PRO A 494 40.18 -28.67 13.31
N VAL A 495 39.42 -27.64 13.72
CA VAL A 495 38.01 -27.49 13.41
C VAL A 495 37.64 -26.02 13.36
N LEU A 496 36.63 -25.71 12.56
CA LEU A 496 35.97 -24.41 12.54
C LEU A 496 34.47 -24.66 12.66
N LEU A 497 33.87 -24.09 13.71
CA LEU A 497 32.41 -24.08 13.92
C LEU A 497 31.90 -22.67 13.65
N GLN A 498 31.01 -22.55 12.67
CA GLN A 498 30.33 -21.30 12.34
C GLN A 498 28.83 -21.48 12.50
N THR A 499 28.15 -20.42 12.87
CA THR A 499 26.69 -20.36 12.87
C THR A 499 26.28 -19.26 11.91
N TYR A 500 25.36 -19.57 11.01
CA TYR A 500 24.89 -18.61 10.03
C TYR A 500 23.43 -18.83 9.68
N THR A 501 22.81 -17.78 9.16
CA THR A 501 21.49 -17.86 8.55
C THR A 501 21.65 -18.13 7.06
N ARG A 502 21.04 -19.19 6.55
CA ARG A 502 21.02 -19.48 5.11
C ARG A 502 20.26 -18.41 4.34
N ASP A 503 20.45 -18.37 3.02
CA ASP A 503 19.63 -17.60 2.07
C ASP A 503 18.11 -17.80 2.26
N THR A 504 17.71 -18.93 2.88
CA THR A 504 16.33 -19.32 3.18
C THR A 504 15.78 -18.76 4.51
N GLY A 505 16.60 -18.12 5.34
CA GLY A 505 16.24 -17.68 6.68
C GLY A 505 16.43 -18.75 7.78
N GLU A 506 16.82 -19.98 7.41
CA GLU A 506 17.08 -21.05 8.39
C GLU A 506 18.44 -20.85 9.08
N LEU A 507 18.45 -20.97 10.40
CA LEU A 507 19.66 -20.98 11.21
C LEU A 507 20.35 -22.35 11.16
N MET A 508 21.66 -22.36 10.96
CA MET A 508 22.45 -23.58 10.86
C MET A 508 23.82 -23.44 11.50
N HIS A 509 24.32 -24.55 12.05
CA HIS A 509 25.73 -24.73 12.33
C HIS A 509 26.44 -25.30 11.10
N ASP A 510 27.65 -24.84 10.86
CA ASP A 510 28.60 -25.32 9.86
C ASP A 510 29.87 -25.73 10.58
N LEU A 511 30.13 -27.03 10.66
CA LEU A 511 31.39 -27.54 11.19
C LEU A 511 32.27 -27.94 10.01
N SER A 512 33.49 -27.42 9.99
CA SER A 512 34.44 -27.67 8.91
C SER A 512 35.79 -28.17 9.43
N VAL A 513 36.36 -29.13 8.70
CA VAL A 513 37.67 -29.74 8.98
C VAL A 513 38.51 -29.72 7.70
N PRO A 514 39.80 -29.33 7.75
CA PRO A 514 40.66 -29.25 6.57
C PRO A 514 40.93 -30.63 5.95
N ILE A 515 40.84 -30.71 4.63
CA ILE A 515 41.25 -31.84 3.81
C ILE A 515 42.68 -31.59 3.33
N MET A 516 43.59 -32.44 3.78
CA MET A 516 45.00 -32.43 3.39
C MET A 516 45.25 -33.57 2.40
N LEU A 517 45.90 -33.27 1.27
CA LEU A 517 46.29 -34.26 0.25
C LEU A 517 47.79 -34.17 0.01
N LYS A 518 48.54 -35.25 0.23
CA LYS A 518 50.01 -35.32 0.12
C LYS A 518 50.70 -34.12 0.81
N GLY A 519 50.20 -33.74 2.00
CA GLY A 519 50.72 -32.61 2.79
C GLY A 519 50.30 -31.20 2.33
N ARG A 520 49.46 -31.07 1.30
CA ARG A 520 48.94 -29.80 0.79
C ARG A 520 47.47 -29.61 1.16
N HIS A 521 47.10 -28.42 1.60
CA HIS A 521 45.71 -28.07 1.93
C HIS A 521 44.87 -27.94 0.66
N TRP A 522 43.94 -28.87 0.44
CA TRP A 522 43.07 -28.87 -0.73
C TRP A 522 41.83 -27.99 -0.53
N GLY A 523 41.23 -28.07 0.66
CA GLY A 523 39.98 -27.44 1.02
C GLY A 523 39.46 -27.99 2.35
N GLY A 524 38.16 -27.96 2.60
CA GLY A 524 37.57 -28.49 3.83
C GLY A 524 36.33 -29.37 3.59
N LEU A 525 36.11 -30.34 4.46
CA LEU A 525 34.84 -31.06 4.57
C LEU A 525 33.94 -30.28 5.52
N ARG A 526 32.75 -29.93 5.04
CA ARG A 526 31.74 -29.14 5.75
C ARG A 526 30.56 -30.01 6.09
N LEU A 527 30.13 -29.97 7.34
CA LEU A 527 28.93 -30.61 7.83
C LEU A 527 28.00 -29.51 8.33
N GLY A 528 26.91 -29.31 7.62
CA GLY A 528 25.86 -28.38 7.99
C GLY A 528 24.77 -29.10 8.75
N TYR A 529 24.44 -28.66 9.95
CA TYR A 529 23.46 -29.31 10.81
C TYR A 529 22.61 -28.27 11.55
N LYS A 530 21.42 -28.71 11.97
CA LYS A 530 20.51 -27.89 12.77
C LYS A 530 21.08 -27.71 14.18
N PRO A 531 20.78 -26.61 14.88
CA PRO A 531 21.04 -26.50 16.32
C PRO A 531 20.32 -27.57 17.13
N GLU A 532 20.91 -27.99 18.27
CA GLU A 532 20.30 -28.94 19.20
C GLU A 532 19.03 -28.30 19.81
N ASN A 533 17.85 -28.84 19.50
CA ASN A 533 16.53 -28.41 19.95
C ASN A 533 16.36 -26.90 20.26
N THR A 534 15.90 -26.14 19.25
CA THR A 534 14.72 -25.30 19.49
C THR A 534 13.62 -26.24 19.99
N PRO A 535 12.94 -25.99 21.12
CA PRO A 535 11.99 -26.92 21.70
C PRO A 535 10.94 -27.34 20.65
N ARG A 536 10.74 -28.65 20.49
CA ARG A 536 9.56 -29.17 19.79
C ARG A 536 8.34 -28.71 20.58
N HIS A 537 7.58 -27.77 20.03
CA HIS A 537 6.27 -27.39 20.58
C HIS A 537 5.31 -28.58 20.59
#